data_AF-A0A7S0E1G6-F1
#
_entry.id   AF-A0A7S0E1G6-F1
#
_cell.length_a   1.000
_cell.length_b   1.000
_cell.length_c   1.000
_cell.angle_alpha   90.00
_cell.angle_beta   90.00
_cell.angle_gamma   90.00
#
_symmetry.space_group_name_H-M   'P 1'
#
loop_
_entity.id
_entity.type
_entity.pdbx_description
1 polymer ?
#
loop_
_entity_poly.entity_id
_entity_poly.type
_entity_poly.pdbx_seq_one_letter_code
_entity_poly.pdbx_strand_id
1 'polypeptide(L)'
;MTGRSLELMYQFLICTSSAFVAVAMFHVVFPKKRKPEIEDEECQFSSFVKTAAKHGKSTVISTVNELLDAISKAMDTQHTVNMNSKPKLRNDMIVDQIDLEISRLSDRLFTILSEATIESLPLLQLVKKGRRLPCCALDIGGTLTKLVLFKPGGGERDLKCETYDPDREFCSDADHDSGSIPVRLTSTDVIHLKLYSFETKKIHTVVEFLKARGICNVRISASGGGGHKFQELFQREIGVKLSSIDEMRSVITGVNHRLLTGSQEAFHYRWGLDAERKAYVSFAGKKSPFPYLLVNIGSGVSIIRVDQMDSYRRLSGSCLGGGSFFGLCKLLTGKYKFDEIVEMSRRGNINNVDLLVSDIYGQGFVKDIGLSDDLIASSFGKVAVADHSSETFCPEDMVRSLIFMFSNNLSQIACLIAERERIENIIFSGGFIRNNAYVWSKISFGLDFWSGSRLQALFMEHEGFLGALGAYLLHDKHEEEGEGLSAASEEAPASPGS
;
A
#
# COMPACT_ATOMS: atom_id res chain seq x y z
N MET A 1 23.68 -19.50 -30.43
CA MET A 1 24.49 -18.35 -29.98
C MET A 1 25.84 -18.84 -29.46
N THR A 2 26.93 -18.21 -29.88
CA THR A 2 28.29 -18.48 -29.34
C THR A 2 28.43 -17.81 -27.96
N GLY A 3 29.37 -18.29 -27.13
CA GLY A 3 29.54 -17.79 -25.75
C GLY A 3 29.79 -16.28 -25.66
N ARG A 4 30.41 -15.68 -26.68
CA ARG A 4 30.72 -14.24 -26.73
C ARG A 4 29.50 -13.36 -26.95
N SER A 5 28.51 -13.82 -27.72
CA SER A 5 27.24 -13.12 -27.91
C SER A 5 26.37 -13.16 -26.65
N LEU A 6 26.46 -14.25 -25.85
CA LEU A 6 25.78 -14.34 -24.56
C LEU A 6 26.38 -13.39 -23.50
N GLU A 7 27.71 -13.28 -23.46
CA GLU A 7 28.41 -12.37 -22.55
C GLU A 7 28.00 -10.90 -22.81
N LEU A 8 27.95 -10.51 -24.09
CA LEU A 8 27.51 -9.18 -24.52
C LEU A 8 26.03 -8.92 -24.24
N MET A 9 25.16 -9.93 -24.44
CA MET A 9 23.74 -9.83 -24.10
C MET A 9 23.53 -9.65 -22.59
N TYR A 10 24.28 -10.40 -21.79
CA TYR A 10 24.23 -10.32 -20.32
C TYR A 10 24.75 -8.97 -19.82
N GLN A 11 25.85 -8.46 -20.37
CA GLN A 11 26.34 -7.12 -20.06
C GLN A 11 25.38 -6.02 -20.53
N PHE A 12 24.73 -6.18 -21.69
CA PHE A 12 23.73 -5.24 -22.19
C PHE A 12 22.49 -5.19 -21.30
N LEU A 13 21.98 -6.34 -20.85
CA LEU A 13 20.84 -6.45 -19.93
C LEU A 13 21.13 -5.95 -18.50
N ILE A 14 22.37 -6.10 -18.02
CA ILE A 14 22.82 -5.50 -16.75
C ILE A 14 22.90 -3.96 -16.86
N CYS A 15 23.32 -3.45 -18.02
CA CYS A 15 23.43 -2.01 -18.27
C CYS A 15 22.06 -1.31 -18.46
N THR A 16 21.00 -2.02 -18.87
CA THR A 16 19.66 -1.46 -19.14
C THR A 16 18.70 -1.54 -17.95
N SER A 17 19.19 -1.48 -16.71
CA SER A 17 18.40 -1.39 -15.47
C SER A 17 17.52 -2.59 -15.13
N SER A 18 17.59 -3.69 -15.89
CA SER A 18 16.64 -4.82 -15.80
C SER A 18 17.36 -6.17 -15.59
N ALA A 19 18.31 -6.19 -14.65
CA ALA A 19 19.07 -7.39 -14.24
C ALA A 19 18.18 -8.62 -13.98
N PHE A 20 16.97 -8.41 -13.43
CA PHE A 20 16.00 -9.48 -13.19
C PHE A 20 15.50 -10.17 -14.46
N VAL A 21 15.26 -9.42 -15.54
CA VAL A 21 14.83 -9.98 -16.84
C VAL A 21 15.98 -10.80 -17.44
N ALA A 22 17.22 -10.34 -17.27
CA ALA A 22 18.42 -11.06 -17.69
C ALA A 22 18.55 -12.44 -17.03
N VAL A 23 18.38 -12.48 -15.69
CA VAL A 23 18.50 -13.69 -14.88
C VAL A 23 17.33 -14.65 -15.12
N ALA A 24 16.11 -14.11 -15.23
CA ALA A 24 14.92 -14.87 -15.58
C ALA A 24 15.03 -15.53 -16.97
N MET A 25 15.52 -14.78 -17.98
CA MET A 25 15.73 -15.32 -19.33
C MET A 25 16.83 -16.38 -19.37
N PHE A 26 17.96 -16.17 -18.68
CA PHE A 26 19.07 -17.12 -18.67
C PHE A 26 18.65 -18.52 -18.18
N HIS A 27 17.83 -18.59 -17.13
CA HIS A 27 17.41 -19.87 -16.56
C HIS A 27 16.23 -20.54 -17.28
N VAL A 28 15.29 -19.77 -17.84
CA VAL A 28 14.20 -20.32 -18.66
C VAL A 28 14.77 -20.96 -19.93
N VAL A 29 15.83 -20.38 -20.51
CA VAL A 29 16.47 -20.87 -21.74
C VAL A 29 17.52 -21.94 -21.45
N PHE A 30 18.22 -21.90 -20.31
CA PHE A 30 19.33 -22.83 -20.00
C PHE A 30 19.21 -23.49 -18.61
N PRO A 31 18.27 -24.43 -18.40
CA PRO A 31 18.04 -25.07 -17.09
C PRO A 31 19.17 -25.99 -16.59
N LYS A 32 20.22 -26.24 -17.39
CA LYS A 32 21.30 -27.21 -17.09
C LYS A 32 22.71 -26.62 -16.97
N LYS A 33 22.90 -25.29 -17.02
CA LYS A 33 24.24 -24.66 -16.90
C LYS A 33 24.52 -24.15 -15.48
N ARG A 34 25.81 -24.10 -15.09
CA ARG A 34 26.29 -23.69 -13.76
C ARG A 34 25.81 -22.28 -13.40
N LYS A 35 25.39 -22.13 -12.14
CA LYS A 35 24.87 -20.91 -11.52
C LYS A 35 25.91 -19.78 -11.55
N PRO A 36 25.54 -18.55 -11.95
CA PRO A 36 26.30 -17.36 -11.56
C PRO A 36 26.11 -17.12 -10.05
N GLU A 37 27.19 -16.75 -9.35
CA GLU A 37 27.17 -16.43 -7.91
C GLU A 37 26.53 -15.05 -7.69
N ILE A 38 25.23 -15.01 -7.37
CA ILE A 38 24.54 -13.81 -6.88
C ILE A 38 23.70 -14.24 -5.66
N GLU A 39 24.26 -14.07 -4.45
CA GLU A 39 23.73 -14.64 -3.21
C GLU A 39 22.38 -14.04 -2.76
N ASP A 40 22.03 -12.81 -3.18
CA ASP A 40 20.77 -12.13 -2.78
C ASP A 40 19.58 -12.39 -3.74
N GLU A 41 19.82 -12.86 -4.96
CA GLU A 41 18.76 -13.05 -6.00
C GLU A 41 18.20 -14.49 -6.03
N GLU A 42 18.86 -15.48 -5.41
CA GLU A 42 18.43 -16.88 -5.41
C GLU A 42 17.05 -17.10 -4.74
N CYS A 43 16.70 -16.31 -3.71
CA CYS A 43 15.43 -16.43 -3.01
C CYS A 43 14.25 -15.84 -3.84
N GLN A 44 14.50 -14.73 -4.55
CA GLN A 44 13.52 -14.07 -5.43
C GLN A 44 13.23 -14.92 -6.67
N PHE A 45 14.25 -15.58 -7.21
CA PHE A 45 14.16 -16.42 -8.40
C PHE A 45 13.42 -17.75 -8.17
N SER A 46 13.54 -18.36 -6.98
CA SER A 46 12.84 -19.62 -6.64
C SER A 46 11.32 -19.46 -6.59
N SER A 47 10.83 -18.32 -6.11
CA SER A 47 9.40 -17.99 -6.11
C SER A 47 8.89 -17.75 -7.54
N PHE A 48 9.64 -16.98 -8.33
CA PHE A 48 9.36 -16.65 -9.72
C PHE A 48 9.15 -17.90 -10.61
N VAL A 49 10.07 -18.86 -10.56
CA VAL A 49 9.98 -20.10 -11.36
C VAL A 49 8.78 -20.95 -10.93
N LYS A 50 8.47 -21.01 -9.63
CA LYS A 50 7.33 -21.77 -9.11
C LYS A 50 5.98 -21.17 -9.55
N THR A 51 5.86 -19.85 -9.57
CA THR A 51 4.63 -19.15 -9.97
C THR A 51 4.41 -19.23 -11.48
N ALA A 52 5.45 -18.94 -12.29
CA ALA A 52 5.38 -19.06 -13.75
C ALA A 52 5.13 -20.50 -14.22
N ALA A 53 5.69 -21.50 -13.52
CA ALA A 53 5.47 -22.91 -13.83
C ALA A 53 4.03 -23.39 -13.57
N LYS A 54 3.25 -22.66 -12.74
CA LYS A 54 1.93 -23.10 -12.28
C LYS A 54 0.76 -22.51 -13.10
N HIS A 55 0.91 -21.33 -13.73
CA HIS A 55 -0.25 -20.57 -14.24
C HIS A 55 -0.17 -20.00 -15.67
N GLY A 56 0.90 -20.21 -16.45
CA GLY A 56 0.92 -19.59 -17.79
C GLY A 56 2.14 -19.88 -18.65
N LYS A 57 2.69 -21.11 -18.59
CA LYS A 57 3.94 -21.46 -19.27
C LYS A 57 3.96 -21.03 -20.74
N SER A 58 2.91 -21.26 -21.53
CA SER A 58 2.91 -20.94 -22.97
C SER A 58 3.01 -19.44 -23.26
N THR A 59 2.22 -18.60 -22.59
CA THR A 59 2.20 -17.14 -22.82
C THR A 59 3.45 -16.46 -22.30
N VAL A 60 3.95 -16.90 -21.13
CA VAL A 60 5.23 -16.42 -20.58
C VAL A 60 6.39 -16.82 -21.49
N ILE A 61 6.45 -18.09 -21.92
CA ILE A 61 7.48 -18.57 -22.86
C ILE A 61 7.40 -17.84 -24.20
N SER A 62 6.19 -17.61 -24.74
CA SER A 62 6.00 -16.86 -26.00
C SER A 62 6.53 -15.43 -25.89
N THR A 63 6.20 -14.73 -24.80
CA THR A 63 6.64 -13.34 -24.57
C THR A 63 8.15 -13.27 -24.36
N VAL A 64 8.74 -14.24 -23.65
CA VAL A 64 10.19 -14.36 -23.49
C VAL A 64 10.87 -14.63 -24.83
N ASN A 65 10.30 -15.49 -25.68
CA ASN A 65 10.83 -15.76 -27.01
C ASN A 65 10.74 -14.52 -27.93
N GLU A 66 9.64 -13.77 -27.89
CA GLU A 66 9.50 -12.49 -28.59
C GLU A 66 10.60 -11.48 -28.18
N LEU A 67 10.91 -11.43 -26.88
CA LEU A 67 11.98 -10.58 -26.34
C LEU A 67 13.36 -11.04 -26.81
N LEU A 68 13.64 -12.34 -26.77
CA LEU A 68 14.90 -12.89 -27.28
C LEU A 68 15.06 -12.65 -28.79
N ASP A 69 13.99 -12.77 -29.57
CA ASP A 69 13.99 -12.48 -31.01
C ASP A 69 14.19 -10.99 -31.30
N ALA A 70 13.56 -10.10 -30.53
CA ALA A 70 13.76 -8.66 -30.64
C ALA A 70 15.21 -8.26 -30.32
N ILE A 71 15.78 -8.83 -29.25
CA ILE A 71 17.18 -8.62 -28.86
C ILE A 71 18.13 -9.22 -29.91
N SER A 72 17.84 -10.40 -30.47
CA SER A 72 18.68 -10.99 -31.52
C SER A 72 18.69 -10.13 -32.78
N LYS A 73 17.52 -9.65 -33.23
CA LYS A 73 17.40 -8.74 -34.38
C LYS A 73 18.15 -7.43 -34.12
N ALA A 74 18.06 -6.89 -32.91
CA ALA A 74 18.79 -5.70 -32.49
C ALA A 74 20.33 -5.88 -32.61
N MET A 75 20.85 -7.01 -32.14
CA MET A 75 22.28 -7.36 -32.24
C MET A 75 22.73 -7.56 -33.71
N ASP A 76 21.91 -8.21 -34.54
CA ASP A 76 22.22 -8.41 -35.97
C ASP A 76 22.19 -7.10 -36.77
N THR A 77 21.34 -6.16 -36.37
CA THR A 77 21.25 -4.82 -36.99
C THR A 77 22.48 -3.97 -36.66
N GLN A 78 23.06 -4.09 -35.45
CA GLN A 78 24.33 -3.45 -35.12
C GLN A 78 25.52 -4.00 -35.94
N HIS A 79 25.48 -5.27 -36.33
CA HIS A 79 26.54 -5.90 -37.13
C HIS A 79 26.51 -5.56 -38.63
N THR A 80 25.39 -5.04 -39.16
CA THR A 80 25.18 -4.81 -40.60
C THR A 80 25.33 -3.35 -41.06
N VAL A 81 25.58 -2.40 -40.16
CA VAL A 81 25.68 -0.96 -40.52
C VAL A 81 27.11 -0.62 -40.98
N ASN A 82 27.31 -0.50 -42.30
CA ASN A 82 28.50 0.08 -42.93
C ASN A 82 28.14 1.34 -43.74
N MET A 83 28.80 2.46 -43.37
CA MET A 83 29.15 3.71 -44.09
C MET A 83 28.13 4.33 -45.07
N ASN A 84 27.43 5.41 -44.67
CA ASN A 84 27.05 6.58 -45.53
C ASN A 84 26.16 7.65 -44.85
N SER A 85 26.01 7.65 -43.52
CA SER A 85 25.39 8.75 -42.75
C SER A 85 26.15 8.97 -41.44
N LYS A 86 26.07 10.17 -40.82
CA LYS A 86 26.82 10.49 -39.58
C LYS A 86 26.53 9.39 -38.53
N PRO A 87 27.53 8.57 -38.15
CA PRO A 87 27.31 7.28 -37.48
C PRO A 87 26.76 7.38 -36.05
N LYS A 88 26.92 8.53 -35.39
CA LYS A 88 26.47 8.76 -34.01
C LYS A 88 24.94 8.82 -33.90
N LEU A 89 24.29 9.76 -34.63
CA LEU A 89 22.83 9.94 -34.58
C LEU A 89 22.04 8.68 -34.99
N ARG A 90 22.55 7.90 -35.96
CA ARG A 90 21.83 6.71 -36.45
C ARG A 90 21.96 5.51 -35.51
N ASN A 91 23.10 5.38 -34.83
CA ASN A 91 23.26 4.38 -33.78
C ASN A 91 22.42 4.73 -32.55
N ASP A 92 22.35 6.01 -32.16
CA ASP A 92 21.51 6.47 -31.05
C ASP A 92 20.02 6.17 -31.31
N MET A 93 19.51 6.45 -32.53
CA MET A 93 18.12 6.12 -32.89
C MET A 93 17.79 4.62 -32.90
N ILE A 94 18.74 3.77 -33.30
CA ILE A 94 18.55 2.31 -33.28
C ILE A 94 18.54 1.80 -31.84
N VAL A 95 19.45 2.30 -31.00
CA VAL A 95 19.51 1.99 -29.56
C VAL A 95 18.21 2.42 -28.87
N ASP A 96 17.74 3.63 -29.12
CA ASP A 96 16.47 4.14 -28.57
C ASP A 96 15.27 3.25 -28.95
N GLN A 97 15.23 2.77 -30.19
CA GLN A 97 14.14 1.91 -30.67
C GLN A 97 14.20 0.50 -30.07
N ILE A 98 15.40 -0.01 -29.82
CA ILE A 98 15.62 -1.29 -29.13
C ILE A 98 15.23 -1.16 -27.66
N ASP A 99 15.67 -0.11 -26.99
CA ASP A 99 15.34 0.16 -25.58
C ASP A 99 13.83 0.32 -25.38
N LEU A 100 13.14 0.97 -26.32
CA LEU A 100 11.69 1.08 -26.32
C LEU A 100 11.00 -0.29 -26.43
N GLU A 101 11.47 -1.16 -27.33
CA GLU A 101 10.89 -2.49 -27.53
C GLU A 101 11.17 -3.43 -26.34
N ILE A 102 12.38 -3.35 -25.76
CA ILE A 102 12.73 -4.07 -24.52
C ILE A 102 11.84 -3.59 -23.36
N SER A 103 11.68 -2.28 -23.19
CA SER A 103 10.80 -1.72 -22.17
C SER A 103 9.38 -2.21 -22.34
N ARG A 104 8.85 -2.18 -23.57
CA ARG A 104 7.50 -2.66 -23.88
C ARG A 104 7.28 -4.13 -23.54
N LEU A 105 8.25 -4.99 -23.87
CA LEU A 105 8.16 -6.42 -23.61
C LEU A 105 8.36 -6.73 -22.12
N SER A 106 9.21 -5.99 -21.42
CA SER A 106 9.35 -6.04 -19.96
C SER A 106 8.04 -5.69 -19.27
N ASP A 107 7.37 -4.62 -19.68
CA ASP A 107 6.07 -4.19 -19.16
C ASP A 107 4.97 -5.24 -19.41
N ARG A 108 4.95 -5.86 -20.60
CA ARG A 108 4.04 -6.98 -20.91
C ARG A 108 4.30 -8.18 -20.01
N LEU A 109 5.55 -8.57 -19.84
CA LEU A 109 5.93 -9.69 -18.98
C LEU A 109 5.56 -9.41 -17.52
N PHE A 110 5.84 -8.21 -17.03
CA PHE A 110 5.46 -7.77 -15.70
C PHE A 110 3.94 -7.87 -15.47
N THR A 111 3.15 -7.44 -16.46
CA THR A 111 1.69 -7.51 -16.41
C THR A 111 1.21 -8.95 -16.23
N ILE A 112 1.69 -9.87 -17.10
CA ILE A 112 1.32 -11.29 -17.05
C ILE A 112 1.68 -11.91 -15.69
N LEU A 113 2.87 -11.61 -15.17
CA LEU A 113 3.34 -12.15 -13.90
C LEU A 113 2.57 -11.58 -12.71
N SER A 114 2.23 -10.29 -12.75
CA SER A 114 1.44 -9.63 -11.72
C SER A 114 0.03 -10.23 -11.64
N GLU A 115 -0.62 -10.43 -12.79
CA GLU A 115 -1.93 -11.10 -12.88
C GLU A 115 -1.86 -12.53 -12.33
N ALA A 116 -0.87 -13.32 -12.75
CA ALA A 116 -0.69 -14.69 -12.25
C ALA A 116 -0.46 -14.74 -10.74
N THR A 117 0.27 -13.77 -10.18
CA THR A 117 0.55 -13.71 -8.74
C THR A 117 -0.69 -13.30 -7.95
N ILE A 118 -1.45 -12.31 -8.43
CA ILE A 118 -2.75 -11.94 -7.84
C ILE A 118 -3.73 -13.12 -7.87
N GLU A 119 -3.77 -13.85 -8.98
CA GLU A 119 -4.57 -15.06 -9.11
C GLU A 119 -4.15 -16.20 -8.17
N SER A 120 -2.90 -16.17 -7.69
CA SER A 120 -2.38 -17.15 -6.73
C SER A 120 -2.75 -16.85 -5.28
N LEU A 121 -3.32 -15.66 -5.00
CA LEU A 121 -3.76 -15.28 -3.65
C LEU A 121 -4.77 -16.30 -3.10
N PRO A 122 -4.69 -16.64 -1.79
CA PRO A 122 -5.56 -17.63 -1.16
C PRO A 122 -7.04 -17.43 -1.46
N LEU A 123 -7.55 -16.19 -1.35
CA LEU A 123 -8.93 -15.86 -1.66
C LEU A 123 -9.36 -16.29 -3.07
N LEU A 124 -8.56 -15.97 -4.10
CA LEU A 124 -8.89 -16.33 -5.49
C LEU A 124 -8.80 -17.84 -5.71
N GLN A 125 -7.93 -18.54 -4.98
CA GLN A 125 -7.87 -20.00 -4.99
C GLN A 125 -9.12 -20.63 -4.36
N LEU A 126 -9.73 -20.00 -3.36
CA LEU A 126 -11.02 -20.44 -2.79
C LEU A 126 -12.15 -20.33 -3.81
N VAL A 127 -12.21 -19.22 -4.54
CA VAL A 127 -13.20 -18.99 -5.60
C VAL A 127 -13.05 -20.02 -6.72
N LYS A 128 -11.80 -20.26 -7.18
CA LYS A 128 -11.50 -21.29 -8.19
C LYS A 128 -11.92 -22.70 -7.75
N LYS A 129 -11.93 -22.97 -6.44
CA LYS A 129 -12.39 -24.24 -5.85
C LYS A 129 -13.90 -24.27 -5.52
N GLY A 130 -14.67 -23.26 -5.95
CA GLY A 130 -16.11 -23.16 -5.71
C GLY A 130 -16.48 -23.01 -4.23
N ARG A 131 -15.56 -22.54 -3.39
CA ARG A 131 -15.78 -22.39 -1.95
C ARG A 131 -16.42 -21.04 -1.63
N ARG A 132 -17.15 -20.98 -0.50
CA ARG A 132 -17.71 -19.72 0.02
C ARG A 132 -16.59 -18.73 0.37
N LEU A 133 -16.83 -17.47 0.05
CA LEU A 133 -15.98 -16.35 0.41
C LEU A 133 -16.04 -16.09 1.93
N PRO A 134 -14.95 -15.62 2.54
CA PRO A 134 -14.97 -15.17 3.93
C PRO A 134 -15.94 -14.00 4.11
N CYS A 135 -16.63 -13.94 5.25
CA CYS A 135 -17.58 -12.86 5.53
C CYS A 135 -16.86 -11.52 5.71
N CYS A 136 -15.70 -11.52 6.37
CA CYS A 136 -14.93 -10.32 6.65
C CYS A 136 -13.50 -10.61 7.07
N ALA A 137 -12.68 -9.55 7.17
CA ALA A 137 -11.39 -9.57 7.84
C ALA A 137 -11.17 -8.28 8.64
N LEU A 138 -10.29 -8.37 9.64
CA LEU A 138 -9.98 -7.29 10.56
C LEU A 138 -8.51 -6.89 10.49
N ASP A 139 -8.22 -5.62 10.76
CA ASP A 139 -6.92 -5.12 11.15
C ASP A 139 -7.07 -4.36 12.47
N ILE A 140 -6.63 -4.98 13.57
CA ILE A 140 -6.81 -4.47 14.92
C ILE A 140 -5.51 -3.78 15.36
N GLY A 141 -5.37 -2.52 14.96
CA GLY A 141 -4.23 -1.68 15.34
C GLY A 141 -4.36 -1.13 16.77
N GLY A 142 -3.29 -0.47 17.25
CA GLY A 142 -3.27 0.09 18.61
C GLY A 142 -4.33 1.17 18.88
N THR A 143 -4.64 2.00 17.88
CA THR A 143 -5.61 3.09 18.02
C THR A 143 -6.94 2.82 17.28
N LEU A 144 -6.88 2.23 16.09
CA LEU A 144 -8.04 2.01 15.22
C LEU A 144 -8.11 0.56 14.76
N THR A 145 -9.32 0.00 14.81
CA THR A 145 -9.70 -1.30 14.24
C THR A 145 -10.39 -1.07 12.91
N LYS A 146 -9.93 -1.73 11.85
CA LYS A 146 -10.53 -1.65 10.51
C LYS A 146 -11.13 -2.98 10.13
N LEU A 147 -12.31 -2.93 9.55
CA LEU A 147 -13.09 -4.08 9.11
C LEU A 147 -13.34 -3.94 7.61
N VAL A 148 -13.02 -4.98 6.86
CA VAL A 148 -13.52 -5.17 5.49
C VAL A 148 -14.60 -6.23 5.52
N LEU A 149 -15.79 -5.89 5.04
CA LEU A 149 -16.98 -6.74 5.11
C LEU A 149 -17.46 -7.09 3.69
N PHE A 150 -17.54 -8.37 3.38
CA PHE A 150 -18.14 -8.84 2.14
C PHE A 150 -19.67 -8.88 2.27
N LYS A 151 -20.37 -8.18 1.37
CA LYS A 151 -21.82 -8.30 1.20
C LYS A 151 -22.10 -9.08 -0.09
N PRO A 152 -22.75 -10.25 -0.03
CA PRO A 152 -23.21 -10.94 -1.23
C PRO A 152 -24.15 -10.02 -2.04
N GLY A 153 -23.98 -9.99 -3.36
CA GLY A 153 -24.84 -9.22 -4.25
C GLY A 153 -26.32 -9.60 -4.08
N GLY A 154 -27.19 -8.60 -4.00
CA GLY A 154 -28.60 -8.74 -3.67
C GLY A 154 -29.35 -9.71 -4.58
N GLY A 155 -29.85 -10.79 -3.99
CA GLY A 155 -31.12 -11.38 -4.40
C GLY A 155 -32.19 -10.88 -3.43
N GLU A 156 -33.43 -10.74 -3.89
CA GLU A 156 -34.66 -10.40 -3.14
C GLU A 156 -35.05 -11.42 -2.04
N ARG A 157 -34.06 -12.01 -1.37
CA ARG A 157 -34.18 -12.72 -0.11
C ARG A 157 -33.30 -12.10 0.96
N ASP A 158 -33.04 -10.80 0.86
CA ASP A 158 -32.99 -9.97 2.07
C ASP A 158 -34.35 -10.17 2.73
N LEU A 159 -34.41 -11.09 3.70
CA LEU A 159 -35.49 -11.13 4.66
C LEU A 159 -35.60 -9.71 5.20
N LYS A 160 -36.61 -8.99 4.72
CA LYS A 160 -37.13 -7.76 5.28
C LYS A 160 -37.41 -8.00 6.76
N CYS A 161 -36.39 -7.83 7.60
CA CYS A 161 -36.58 -7.29 8.92
C CYS A 161 -36.62 -5.77 8.71
N GLU A 162 -37.78 -5.24 8.34
CA GLU A 162 -38.02 -3.80 8.06
C GLU A 162 -37.80 -2.88 9.29
N THR A 163 -37.18 -3.37 10.37
CA THR A 163 -37.02 -2.63 11.63
C THR A 163 -35.58 -2.50 12.13
N TYR A 164 -34.62 -3.27 11.61
CA TYR A 164 -33.25 -3.25 12.15
C TYR A 164 -32.20 -3.26 11.04
N ASP A 165 -31.56 -2.10 10.84
CA ASP A 165 -30.40 -1.94 9.95
C ASP A 165 -29.15 -1.73 10.82
N PRO A 166 -28.33 -2.77 11.02
CA PRO A 166 -27.11 -2.68 11.80
C PRO A 166 -26.07 -1.74 11.16
N ASP A 167 -26.21 -1.34 9.89
CA ASP A 167 -25.38 -0.28 9.30
C ASP A 167 -25.79 1.07 9.91
N ARG A 168 -27.09 1.39 9.97
CA ARG A 168 -27.60 2.67 10.51
C ARG A 168 -27.35 2.87 12.00
N GLU A 169 -27.54 1.84 12.82
CA GLU A 169 -27.40 1.97 14.27
C GLU A 169 -25.95 2.20 14.69
N PHE A 170 -25.05 1.39 14.13
CA PHE A 170 -23.63 1.43 14.46
C PHE A 170 -22.85 2.46 13.63
N CYS A 171 -23.41 3.03 12.55
CA CYS A 171 -22.78 4.14 11.81
C CYS A 171 -22.57 5.40 12.65
N SER A 172 -23.26 5.56 13.78
CA SER A 172 -23.02 6.67 14.71
C SER A 172 -21.78 6.45 15.59
N ASP A 173 -21.32 5.19 15.74
CA ASP A 173 -20.18 4.76 16.54
C ASP A 173 -18.98 4.22 15.72
N ALA A 174 -19.24 3.72 14.51
CA ALA A 174 -18.25 3.52 13.48
C ALA A 174 -17.87 4.90 12.96
N ASP A 175 -16.63 5.32 13.15
CA ASP A 175 -16.25 6.71 12.89
C ASP A 175 -16.52 7.13 11.43
N HIS A 176 -16.61 6.21 10.46
CA HIS A 176 -17.11 6.48 9.09
C HIS A 176 -17.53 5.16 8.38
N ASP A 177 -18.68 5.12 7.71
CA ASP A 177 -18.86 4.27 6.52
C ASP A 177 -17.83 4.77 5.50
N SER A 178 -16.71 4.06 5.39
CA SER A 178 -15.53 4.54 4.66
C SER A 178 -15.59 4.17 3.17
N GLY A 179 -16.79 3.84 2.67
CA GLY A 179 -17.03 3.47 1.29
C GLY A 179 -16.83 1.96 1.03
N SER A 180 -16.45 1.63 -0.20
CA SER A 180 -16.24 0.24 -0.61
C SER A 180 -15.03 0.07 -1.52
N ILE A 181 -14.37 -1.08 -1.42
CA ILE A 181 -13.27 -1.48 -2.29
C ILE A 181 -13.75 -2.55 -3.27
N PRO A 182 -13.64 -2.34 -4.59
CA PRO A 182 -13.87 -3.40 -5.56
C PRO A 182 -12.69 -4.39 -5.56
N VAL A 183 -13.00 -5.68 -5.49
CA VAL A 183 -12.04 -6.78 -5.60
C VAL A 183 -12.47 -7.66 -6.77
N ARG A 184 -11.59 -7.78 -7.77
CA ARG A 184 -11.83 -8.60 -8.95
C ARG A 184 -11.48 -10.06 -8.62
N LEU A 185 -12.45 -10.95 -8.79
CA LEU A 185 -12.28 -12.39 -8.57
C LEU A 185 -11.95 -13.13 -9.88
N THR A 186 -12.59 -12.73 -10.97
CA THR A 186 -12.38 -13.26 -12.34
C THR A 186 -12.42 -12.11 -13.35
N SER A 187 -12.29 -12.38 -14.65
CA SER A 187 -12.41 -11.34 -15.68
C SER A 187 -13.77 -10.63 -15.67
N THR A 188 -14.82 -11.28 -15.17
CA THR A 188 -16.20 -10.76 -15.14
C THR A 188 -16.73 -10.50 -13.73
N ASP A 189 -16.23 -11.20 -12.72
CA ASP A 189 -16.78 -11.14 -11.36
C ASP A 189 -16.00 -10.16 -10.49
N VAL A 190 -16.70 -9.13 -10.01
CA VAL A 190 -16.18 -8.14 -9.06
C VAL A 190 -17.08 -8.13 -7.83
N ILE A 191 -16.47 -8.28 -6.66
CA ILE A 191 -17.16 -8.10 -5.38
C ILE A 191 -16.81 -6.74 -4.79
N HIS A 192 -17.72 -6.20 -3.99
CA HIS A 192 -17.49 -4.97 -3.24
C HIS A 192 -17.36 -5.29 -1.75
N LEU A 193 -16.26 -4.86 -1.15
CA LEU A 193 -16.02 -4.97 0.28
C LEU A 193 -16.35 -3.63 0.94
N LYS A 194 -17.30 -3.60 1.87
CA LYS A 194 -17.60 -2.41 2.68
C LYS A 194 -16.51 -2.18 3.73
N LEU A 195 -16.24 -0.91 4.03
CA LEU A 195 -15.16 -0.49 4.91
C LEU A 195 -15.69 0.17 6.17
N TYR A 196 -15.29 -0.34 7.34
CA TYR A 196 -15.65 0.27 8.63
C TYR A 196 -14.42 0.48 9.49
N SER A 197 -14.33 1.65 10.12
CA SER A 197 -13.28 1.97 11.09
C SER A 197 -13.89 2.25 12.46
N PHE A 198 -13.31 1.67 13.49
CA PHE A 198 -13.70 1.86 14.89
C PHE A 198 -12.49 2.25 15.73
N GLU A 199 -12.68 3.04 16.77
CA GLU A 199 -11.64 3.21 17.79
C GLU A 199 -11.37 1.87 18.48
N THR A 200 -10.11 1.42 18.57
CA THR A 200 -9.78 0.11 19.18
C THR A 200 -10.21 0.02 20.64
N LYS A 201 -10.28 1.15 21.37
CA LYS A 201 -10.82 1.16 22.75
C LYS A 201 -12.31 0.76 22.80
N LYS A 202 -13.05 0.88 21.70
CA LYS A 202 -14.45 0.46 21.53
C LYS A 202 -14.57 -0.91 20.86
N ILE A 203 -13.61 -1.82 21.05
CA ILE A 203 -13.60 -3.14 20.39
C ILE A 203 -14.88 -3.96 20.64
N HIS A 204 -15.54 -3.78 21.79
CA HIS A 204 -16.82 -4.42 22.10
C HIS A 204 -17.91 -4.06 21.09
N THR A 205 -17.93 -2.81 20.61
CA THR A 205 -18.86 -2.37 19.56
C THR A 205 -18.62 -3.13 18.26
N VAL A 206 -17.38 -3.50 17.93
CA VAL A 206 -17.08 -4.34 16.76
C VAL A 206 -17.67 -5.74 16.93
N VAL A 207 -17.56 -6.32 18.12
CA VAL A 207 -18.13 -7.63 18.45
C VAL A 207 -19.65 -7.61 18.35
N GLU A 208 -20.30 -6.59 18.93
CA GLU A 208 -21.75 -6.37 18.84
C GLU A 208 -22.20 -6.17 17.39
N PHE A 209 -21.45 -5.40 16.61
CA PHE A 209 -21.69 -5.16 15.19
C PHE A 209 -21.66 -6.45 14.35
N LEU A 210 -20.71 -7.35 14.62
CA LEU A 210 -20.62 -8.66 13.97
C LEU A 210 -21.76 -9.59 14.43
N LYS A 211 -22.07 -9.60 15.73
CA LYS A 211 -23.19 -10.35 16.30
C LYS A 211 -24.53 -9.96 15.68
N ALA A 212 -24.77 -8.66 15.54
CA ALA A 212 -25.96 -8.08 14.91
C ALA A 212 -26.12 -8.51 13.44
N ARG A 213 -25.04 -8.91 12.76
CA ARG A 213 -25.04 -9.46 11.39
C ARG A 213 -25.07 -10.98 11.34
N GLY A 214 -25.19 -11.65 12.49
CA GLY A 214 -25.16 -13.11 12.58
C GLY A 214 -23.78 -13.71 12.27
N ILE A 215 -22.71 -12.91 12.32
CA ILE A 215 -21.34 -13.38 12.12
C ILE A 215 -20.84 -13.95 13.46
N CYS A 216 -21.20 -15.21 13.71
CA CYS A 216 -20.88 -15.95 14.93
C CYS A 216 -20.35 -17.34 14.58
N ASN A 217 -19.52 -17.93 15.45
CA ASN A 217 -18.96 -19.28 15.27
C ASN A 217 -18.22 -19.48 13.93
N VAL A 218 -17.52 -18.44 13.47
CA VAL A 218 -16.73 -18.45 12.23
C VAL A 218 -15.28 -18.10 12.51
N ARG A 219 -14.40 -18.44 11.57
CA ARG A 219 -13.03 -17.93 11.55
C ARG A 219 -12.97 -16.60 10.81
N ILE A 220 -12.36 -15.60 11.43
CA ILE A 220 -12.10 -14.29 10.80
C ILE A 220 -10.59 -14.09 10.71
N SER A 221 -10.09 -13.73 9.54
CA SER A 221 -8.69 -13.30 9.41
C SER A 221 -8.49 -11.97 10.14
N ALA A 222 -7.48 -11.89 11.00
CA ALA A 222 -7.13 -10.68 11.72
C ALA A 222 -5.65 -10.35 11.55
N SER A 223 -5.37 -9.12 11.14
CA SER A 223 -4.04 -8.51 11.13
C SER A 223 -3.88 -7.58 12.34
N GLY A 224 -2.65 -7.13 12.57
CA GLY A 224 -2.29 -6.20 13.64
C GLY A 224 -2.21 -6.87 15.02
N GLY A 225 -1.46 -6.26 15.93
CA GLY A 225 -1.22 -6.81 17.27
C GLY A 225 -2.49 -7.07 18.10
N GLY A 226 -3.59 -6.39 17.79
CA GLY A 226 -4.87 -6.58 18.47
C GLY A 226 -5.54 -7.93 18.19
N GLY A 227 -5.23 -8.61 17.09
CA GLY A 227 -5.76 -9.95 16.79
C GLY A 227 -5.45 -10.95 17.90
N HIS A 228 -4.23 -10.90 18.46
CA HIS A 228 -3.85 -11.70 19.62
C HIS A 228 -4.50 -11.21 20.91
N LYS A 229 -4.46 -9.90 21.15
CA LYS A 229 -4.95 -9.28 22.39
C LYS A 229 -6.44 -9.54 22.64
N PHE A 230 -7.25 -9.53 21.59
CA PHE A 230 -8.71 -9.62 21.70
C PHE A 230 -9.28 -10.98 21.28
N GLN A 231 -8.44 -11.98 21.00
CA GLN A 231 -8.88 -13.34 20.62
C GLN A 231 -9.90 -13.93 21.61
N GLU A 232 -9.63 -13.85 22.91
CA GLU A 232 -10.53 -14.39 23.94
C GLU A 232 -11.89 -13.69 23.97
N LEU A 233 -11.92 -12.37 23.70
CA LEU A 233 -13.15 -11.59 23.65
C LEU A 233 -14.04 -12.09 22.51
N PHE A 234 -13.50 -12.19 21.29
CA PHE A 234 -14.25 -12.65 20.12
C PHE A 234 -14.73 -14.09 20.29
N GLN A 235 -13.88 -14.96 20.86
CA GLN A 235 -14.24 -16.35 21.11
C GLN A 235 -15.36 -16.48 22.14
N ARG A 236 -15.32 -15.71 23.23
CA ARG A 236 -16.31 -15.79 24.31
C ARG A 236 -17.67 -15.21 23.90
N GLU A 237 -17.69 -14.06 23.25
CA GLU A 237 -18.93 -13.31 23.02
C GLU A 237 -19.72 -13.77 21.78
N ILE A 238 -19.01 -14.23 20.74
CA ILE A 238 -19.60 -14.60 19.44
C ILE A 238 -19.03 -15.91 18.86
N GLY A 239 -18.19 -16.63 19.60
CA GLY A 239 -17.60 -17.90 19.14
C GLY A 239 -16.62 -17.74 17.98
N VAL A 240 -16.13 -16.53 17.71
CA VAL A 240 -15.25 -16.26 16.57
C VAL A 240 -13.80 -16.58 16.93
N LYS A 241 -13.14 -17.35 16.06
CA LYS A 241 -11.68 -17.56 16.11
C LYS A 241 -10.98 -16.57 15.18
N LEU A 242 -10.16 -15.67 15.72
CA LEU A 242 -9.30 -14.80 14.93
C LEU A 242 -8.07 -15.58 14.48
N SER A 243 -7.91 -15.69 13.16
CA SER A 243 -6.71 -16.24 12.54
C SER A 243 -5.71 -15.12 12.31
N SER A 244 -4.62 -15.12 13.07
CA SER A 244 -3.62 -14.06 13.02
C SER A 244 -2.83 -14.13 11.72
N ILE A 245 -2.76 -13.00 11.01
CA ILE A 245 -1.94 -12.80 9.82
C ILE A 245 -0.92 -11.70 10.14
N ASP A 246 0.33 -11.90 9.73
CA ASP A 246 1.39 -10.92 9.93
C ASP A 246 0.99 -9.53 9.42
N GLU A 247 1.27 -8.50 10.23
CA GLU A 247 0.81 -7.13 9.98
C GLU A 247 1.44 -6.55 8.71
N MET A 248 2.76 -6.71 8.55
CA MET A 248 3.47 -6.20 7.38
C MET A 248 3.04 -6.93 6.12
N ARG A 249 2.95 -8.27 6.18
CA ARG A 249 2.48 -9.09 5.07
C ARG A 249 1.08 -8.67 4.62
N SER A 250 0.18 -8.43 5.56
CA SER A 250 -1.19 -8.01 5.26
C SER A 250 -1.19 -6.64 4.58
N VAL A 251 -0.52 -5.64 5.15
CA VAL A 251 -0.45 -4.30 4.56
C VAL A 251 0.15 -4.35 3.15
N ILE A 252 1.28 -5.03 2.95
CA ILE A 252 1.96 -5.12 1.65
C ILE A 252 1.10 -5.86 0.62
N THR A 253 0.42 -6.93 1.04
CA THR A 253 -0.53 -7.64 0.15
C THR A 253 -1.66 -6.72 -0.30
N GLY A 254 -2.23 -5.94 0.63
CA GLY A 254 -3.26 -4.95 0.32
C GLY A 254 -2.75 -3.84 -0.61
N VAL A 255 -1.58 -3.25 -0.30
CA VAL A 255 -0.92 -2.23 -1.13
C VAL A 255 -0.72 -2.76 -2.55
N ASN A 256 -0.04 -3.90 -2.70
CA ASN A 256 0.28 -4.45 -4.01
C ASN A 256 -0.98 -4.80 -4.81
N HIS A 257 -1.97 -5.44 -4.18
CA HIS A 257 -3.23 -5.73 -4.84
C HIS A 257 -3.87 -4.45 -5.39
N ARG A 258 -3.93 -3.39 -4.59
CA ARG A 258 -4.56 -2.13 -5.01
C ARG A 258 -3.75 -1.36 -6.05
N LEU A 259 -2.40 -1.36 -5.97
CA LEU A 259 -1.54 -0.77 -7.01
C LEU A 259 -1.71 -1.44 -8.37
N LEU A 260 -1.85 -2.77 -8.38
CA LEU A 260 -1.88 -3.57 -9.60
C LEU A 260 -3.28 -3.70 -10.21
N THR A 261 -4.35 -3.55 -9.41
CA THR A 261 -5.74 -3.72 -9.86
C THR A 261 -6.56 -2.42 -9.89
N GLY A 262 -6.15 -1.40 -9.13
CA GLY A 262 -6.90 -0.15 -8.97
C GLY A 262 -6.45 0.93 -9.96
N SER A 263 -7.36 1.34 -10.86
CA SER A 263 -7.08 2.40 -11.84
C SER A 263 -7.07 3.82 -11.25
N GLN A 264 -7.72 4.02 -10.10
CA GLN A 264 -7.78 5.29 -9.34
C GLN A 264 -7.46 5.03 -7.86
N GLU A 265 -6.36 4.33 -7.61
CA GLU A 265 -5.93 4.04 -6.24
C GLU A 265 -4.78 4.96 -5.81
N ALA A 266 -3.69 4.94 -6.55
CA ALA A 266 -2.49 5.68 -6.20
C ALA A 266 -2.56 7.08 -6.81
N PHE A 267 -2.08 8.09 -6.07
CA PHE A 267 -2.03 9.46 -6.58
C PHE A 267 -0.83 10.24 -6.03
N HIS A 268 -0.31 11.13 -6.87
CA HIS A 268 0.49 12.25 -6.38
C HIS A 268 -0.44 13.37 -5.94
N TYR A 269 -0.10 14.04 -4.85
CA TYR A 269 -0.82 15.23 -4.43
C TYR A 269 -0.08 16.48 -4.89
N ARG A 270 -0.69 17.27 -5.78
CA ARG A 270 -0.14 18.53 -6.29
C ARG A 270 -0.68 19.69 -5.46
N TRP A 271 0.23 20.52 -4.94
CA TRP A 271 -0.08 21.72 -4.15
C TRP A 271 0.47 22.96 -4.88
N GLY A 272 -0.27 24.07 -4.90
CA GLY A 272 0.13 25.28 -5.61
C GLY A 272 -1.04 26.24 -5.91
N LEU A 273 -0.74 27.32 -6.66
CA LEU A 273 -1.66 28.43 -6.95
C LEU A 273 -2.89 28.03 -7.79
N ASP A 274 -2.76 27.04 -8.68
CA ASP A 274 -3.80 26.62 -9.64
C ASP A 274 -4.72 25.49 -9.12
N ALA A 275 -4.90 25.43 -7.79
CA ALA A 275 -5.71 24.48 -7.02
C ALA A 275 -5.04 23.15 -6.64
N GLU A 276 -5.48 22.67 -5.47
CA GLU A 276 -5.16 21.36 -4.90
C GLU A 276 -5.83 20.25 -5.72
N ARG A 277 -5.05 19.29 -6.22
CA ARG A 277 -5.61 18.15 -6.95
C ARG A 277 -4.82 16.86 -6.75
N LYS A 278 -5.56 15.76 -6.64
CA LYS A 278 -5.03 14.41 -6.77
C LYS A 278 -4.72 14.14 -8.24
N ALA A 279 -3.49 13.76 -8.54
CA ALA A 279 -3.06 13.29 -9.85
C ALA A 279 -2.87 11.78 -9.80
N TYR A 280 -3.90 11.04 -10.21
CA TYR A 280 -3.90 9.58 -10.14
C TYR A 280 -2.85 8.95 -11.06
N VAL A 281 -2.23 7.89 -10.54
CA VAL A 281 -1.24 7.06 -11.21
C VAL A 281 -1.78 5.64 -11.24
N SER A 282 -1.74 5.03 -12.42
CA SER A 282 -2.10 3.62 -12.59
C SER A 282 -0.86 2.84 -13.00
N PHE A 283 -0.54 1.82 -12.20
CA PHE A 283 0.50 0.83 -12.49
C PHE A 283 -0.07 -0.40 -13.22
N ALA A 284 -1.40 -0.50 -13.31
CA ALA A 284 -2.06 -1.61 -13.99
C ALA A 284 -1.68 -1.62 -15.49
N GLY A 285 -0.93 -2.65 -15.91
CA GLY A 285 -0.59 -2.91 -17.31
C GLY A 285 0.40 -1.93 -17.94
N LYS A 286 1.14 -1.14 -17.14
CA LYS A 286 2.10 -0.13 -17.63
C LYS A 286 3.49 -0.36 -17.04
N LYS A 287 3.89 0.46 -16.07
CA LYS A 287 5.19 0.40 -15.42
C LYS A 287 5.06 -0.34 -14.09
N SER A 288 6.05 -1.17 -13.75
CA SER A 288 6.13 -1.80 -12.43
C SER A 288 6.20 -0.74 -11.32
N PRO A 289 5.43 -0.87 -10.22
CA PRO A 289 5.61 -0.04 -9.04
C PRO A 289 6.86 -0.44 -8.25
N PHE A 290 7.46 -1.59 -8.52
CA PHE A 290 8.59 -2.12 -7.78
C PHE A 290 9.96 -1.68 -8.35
N PRO A 291 10.99 -1.57 -7.49
CA PRO A 291 10.89 -1.55 -6.03
C PRO A 291 10.20 -0.27 -5.55
N TYR A 292 9.50 -0.33 -4.42
CA TYR A 292 8.99 0.86 -3.76
C TYR A 292 9.32 0.86 -2.27
N LEU A 293 9.34 2.06 -1.70
CA LEU A 293 9.48 2.30 -0.28
C LEU A 293 8.09 2.58 0.30
N LEU A 294 7.61 1.70 1.17
CA LEU A 294 6.38 1.93 1.93
C LEU A 294 6.72 2.61 3.26
N VAL A 295 6.19 3.81 3.44
CA VAL A 295 6.21 4.54 4.71
C VAL A 295 4.82 4.39 5.33
N ASN A 296 4.64 3.35 6.14
CA ASN A 296 3.35 3.05 6.79
C ASN A 296 3.25 3.78 8.14
N ILE A 297 2.38 4.78 8.22
CA ILE A 297 2.22 5.72 9.33
C ILE A 297 0.98 5.34 10.16
N GLY A 298 1.17 4.38 11.06
CA GLY A 298 0.19 3.99 12.09
C GLY A 298 0.38 4.78 13.39
N SER A 299 0.25 4.11 14.54
CA SER A 299 0.60 4.71 15.84
C SER A 299 2.09 5.10 15.89
N GLY A 300 2.96 4.23 15.39
CA GLY A 300 4.34 4.54 15.01
C GLY A 300 4.51 4.50 13.49
N VAL A 301 5.76 4.44 13.01
CA VAL A 301 6.08 4.38 11.58
C VAL A 301 6.95 3.17 11.28
N SER A 302 6.59 2.43 10.23
CA SER A 302 7.42 1.38 9.64
C SER A 302 7.81 1.78 8.21
N ILE A 303 9.10 1.71 7.92
CA ILE A 303 9.68 2.02 6.61
C ILE A 303 10.17 0.72 6.01
N ILE A 304 9.54 0.30 4.92
CA ILE A 304 9.66 -1.04 4.36
C ILE A 304 10.03 -0.91 2.89
N ARG A 305 11.09 -1.61 2.49
CA ARG A 305 11.39 -1.80 1.07
C ARG A 305 10.61 -3.01 0.57
N VAL A 306 9.89 -2.82 -0.52
CA VAL A 306 9.16 -3.88 -1.21
C VAL A 306 9.77 -4.04 -2.59
N ASP A 307 10.49 -5.14 -2.78
CA ASP A 307 11.16 -5.46 -4.02
C ASP A 307 10.21 -6.13 -5.03
N GLN A 308 9.27 -6.94 -4.53
CA GLN A 308 8.29 -7.69 -5.34
C GLN A 308 7.04 -8.01 -4.50
N MET A 309 6.07 -8.73 -5.09
CA MET A 309 4.80 -9.08 -4.44
C MET A 309 4.97 -9.70 -3.03
N ASP A 310 5.88 -10.65 -2.90
CA ASP A 310 6.14 -11.39 -1.65
C ASP A 310 7.57 -11.16 -1.10
N SER A 311 8.32 -10.22 -1.68
CA SER A 311 9.70 -9.92 -1.28
C SER A 311 9.77 -8.51 -0.70
N TYR A 312 9.96 -8.43 0.61
CA TYR A 312 10.06 -7.17 1.32
C TYR A 312 10.92 -7.31 2.57
N ARG A 313 11.48 -6.19 3.02
CA ARG A 313 12.22 -6.09 4.27
C ARG A 313 11.95 -4.77 4.97
N ARG A 314 11.77 -4.81 6.28
CA ARG A 314 11.67 -3.60 7.10
C ARG A 314 13.06 -2.99 7.23
N LEU A 315 13.24 -1.78 6.72
CA LEU A 315 14.52 -1.07 6.75
C LEU A 315 14.69 -0.24 8.02
N SER A 316 13.62 0.42 8.46
CA SER A 316 13.67 1.36 9.57
C SER A 316 12.27 1.60 10.17
N GLY A 317 12.19 2.53 11.11
CA GLY A 317 10.95 3.07 11.63
C GLY A 317 11.17 4.34 12.45
N SER A 318 10.08 4.95 12.88
CA SER A 318 10.08 6.11 13.77
C SER A 318 8.99 5.97 14.82
N CYS A 319 9.27 6.41 16.05
CA CYS A 319 8.25 6.54 17.08
C CYS A 319 7.38 7.80 16.92
N LEU A 320 7.79 8.73 16.05
CA LEU A 320 7.03 9.94 15.70
C LEU A 320 6.01 9.62 14.61
N GLY A 321 5.03 8.77 14.95
CA GLY A 321 3.90 8.42 14.09
C GLY A 321 2.61 9.15 14.48
N GLY A 322 1.48 8.66 13.97
CA GLY A 322 0.16 9.24 14.23
C GLY A 322 -0.28 9.18 15.69
N GLY A 323 0.23 8.21 16.46
CA GLY A 323 -0.04 8.10 17.90
C GLY A 323 0.61 9.23 18.70
N SER A 324 1.89 9.52 18.41
CA SER A 324 2.63 10.62 19.02
C SER A 324 2.04 11.98 18.63
N PHE A 325 1.71 12.18 17.35
CA PHE A 325 1.00 13.36 16.87
C PHE A 325 -0.32 13.57 17.62
N PHE A 326 -1.18 12.55 17.66
CA PHE A 326 -2.51 12.68 18.26
C PHE A 326 -2.43 12.86 19.79
N GLY A 327 -1.45 12.23 20.44
CA GLY A 327 -1.17 12.44 21.86
C GLY A 327 -0.79 13.88 22.17
N LEU A 328 0.10 14.50 21.38
CA LEU A 328 0.47 15.91 21.53
C LEU A 328 -0.72 16.83 21.28
N CYS A 329 -1.52 16.59 20.23
CA CYS A 329 -2.72 17.36 19.97
C CYS A 329 -3.70 17.33 21.14
N LYS A 330 -3.91 16.15 21.77
CA LYS A 330 -4.76 16.04 22.98
C LYS A 330 -4.26 16.93 24.11
N LEU A 331 -2.96 16.90 24.38
CA LEU A 331 -2.34 17.69 25.45
C LEU A 331 -2.45 19.20 25.18
N LEU A 332 -2.21 19.63 23.94
CA LEU A 332 -2.17 21.05 23.58
C LEU A 332 -3.56 21.67 23.37
N THR A 333 -4.56 20.88 22.97
CA THR A 333 -5.86 21.40 22.54
C THR A 333 -7.04 20.95 23.40
N GLY A 334 -6.87 19.91 24.21
CA GLY A 334 -7.97 19.27 24.95
C GLY A 334 -8.99 18.53 24.08
N LYS A 335 -8.70 18.32 22.79
CA LYS A 335 -9.58 17.60 21.85
C LYS A 335 -9.26 16.12 21.80
N TYR A 336 -10.31 15.28 21.77
CA TYR A 336 -10.16 13.83 21.92
C TYR A 336 -10.53 13.01 20.68
N LYS A 337 -11.08 13.64 19.62
CA LYS A 337 -11.41 13.00 18.35
C LYS A 337 -10.44 13.42 17.26
N PHE A 338 -10.00 12.47 16.44
CA PHE A 338 -9.02 12.74 15.38
C PHE A 338 -9.57 13.70 14.31
N ASP A 339 -10.85 13.57 13.94
CA ASP A 339 -11.45 14.41 12.91
C ASP A 339 -11.60 15.88 13.36
N GLU A 340 -11.77 16.14 14.68
CA GLU A 340 -11.69 17.50 15.22
C GLU A 340 -10.30 18.10 15.01
N ILE A 341 -9.23 17.31 15.21
CA ILE A 341 -7.85 17.74 14.98
C ILE A 341 -7.62 18.03 13.49
N VAL A 342 -8.11 17.17 12.59
CA VAL A 342 -8.03 17.40 11.14
C VAL A 342 -8.72 18.72 10.78
N GLU A 343 -9.91 19.00 11.31
CA GLU A 343 -10.63 20.25 11.04
C GLU A 343 -9.92 21.49 11.61
N MET A 344 -9.35 21.39 12.82
CA MET A 344 -8.53 22.46 13.39
C MET A 344 -7.33 22.80 12.50
N SER A 345 -6.69 21.78 11.93
CA SER A 345 -5.52 21.98 11.07
C SER A 345 -5.82 22.83 9.82
N ARG A 346 -7.06 22.81 9.31
CA ARG A 346 -7.49 23.57 8.13
C ARG A 346 -7.54 25.08 8.40
N ARG A 347 -7.79 25.47 9.66
CA ARG A 347 -8.02 26.87 10.07
C ARG A 347 -6.79 27.55 10.68
N GLY A 348 -5.75 26.80 11.02
CA GLY A 348 -4.54 27.34 11.64
C GLY A 348 -3.65 28.14 10.69
N ASN A 349 -2.73 28.89 11.29
CA ASN A 349 -1.66 29.63 10.63
C ASN A 349 -0.30 29.33 11.31
N ILE A 350 0.60 28.68 10.56
CA ILE A 350 1.92 28.28 11.07
C ILE A 350 2.79 29.48 11.47
N ASN A 351 2.60 30.64 10.86
CA ASN A 351 3.43 31.83 11.10
C ASN A 351 3.29 32.40 12.52
N ASN A 352 2.23 32.02 13.25
CA ASN A 352 1.98 32.47 14.60
C ASN A 352 2.77 31.67 15.66
N VAL A 353 3.21 30.45 15.32
CA VAL A 353 3.85 29.51 16.26
C VAL A 353 5.25 29.08 15.83
N ASP A 354 5.51 29.03 14.53
CA ASP A 354 6.78 28.59 13.97
C ASP A 354 7.70 29.78 13.70
N LEU A 355 9.00 29.56 13.95
CA LEU A 355 10.05 30.51 13.62
C LEU A 355 10.50 30.29 12.18
N LEU A 356 10.35 31.31 11.34
CA LEU A 356 10.72 31.28 9.92
C LEU A 356 12.17 31.68 9.71
N VAL A 357 12.73 31.34 8.56
CA VAL A 357 14.06 31.79 8.13
C VAL A 357 14.14 33.32 8.11
N SER A 358 13.08 34.00 7.64
CA SER A 358 13.01 35.47 7.66
C SER A 358 12.97 36.08 9.06
N ASP A 359 12.46 35.36 10.07
CA ASP A 359 12.48 35.83 11.46
C ASP A 359 13.92 35.86 12.02
N ILE A 360 14.84 35.07 11.45
CA ILE A 360 16.25 34.98 11.89
C ILE A 360 17.14 35.91 11.06
N TYR A 361 17.01 35.85 9.73
CA TYR A 361 17.96 36.49 8.81
C TYR A 361 17.43 37.78 8.15
N GLY A 362 16.15 38.11 8.35
CA GLY A 362 15.47 39.13 7.55
C GLY A 362 15.10 38.62 6.14
N GLN A 363 14.37 39.44 5.38
CA GLN A 363 13.88 39.05 4.05
C GLN A 363 14.98 39.13 2.98
N GLY A 364 15.07 38.12 2.11
CA GLY A 364 15.94 38.10 0.93
C GLY A 364 17.41 37.81 1.20
N PHE A 365 17.82 37.60 2.45
CA PHE A 365 19.23 37.51 2.85
C PHE A 365 19.89 36.16 2.57
N VAL A 366 19.12 35.07 2.45
CA VAL A 366 19.63 33.70 2.35
C VAL A 366 19.17 32.96 1.10
N LYS A 367 18.70 33.71 0.09
CA LYS A 367 18.37 33.14 -1.23
C LYS A 367 19.58 32.46 -1.89
N ASP A 368 20.78 32.99 -1.67
CA ASP A 368 22.03 32.48 -2.25
C ASP A 368 22.43 31.11 -1.69
N ILE A 369 21.93 30.71 -0.52
CA ILE A 369 22.11 29.38 0.07
C ILE A 369 20.90 28.46 -0.12
N GLY A 370 19.93 28.87 -0.95
CA GLY A 370 18.78 28.06 -1.33
C GLY A 370 17.64 28.00 -0.31
N LEU A 371 17.61 28.89 0.69
CA LEU A 371 16.54 28.94 1.68
C LEU A 371 15.58 30.10 1.39
N SER A 372 14.28 29.80 1.31
CA SER A 372 13.25 30.82 1.15
C SER A 372 12.89 31.49 2.48
N ASP A 373 12.43 32.73 2.43
CA ASP A 373 12.08 33.55 3.60
C ASP A 373 10.94 32.95 4.44
N ASP A 374 10.02 32.24 3.79
CA ASP A 374 8.84 31.57 4.37
C ASP A 374 9.13 30.13 4.84
N LEU A 375 10.36 29.64 4.66
CA LEU A 375 10.75 28.32 5.14
C LEU A 375 10.78 28.31 6.67
N ILE A 376 10.21 27.27 7.27
CA ILE A 376 10.28 27.08 8.73
C ILE A 376 11.71 26.70 9.11
N ALA A 377 12.32 27.54 9.95
CA ALA A 377 13.63 27.26 10.55
C ALA A 377 13.49 26.42 11.83
N SER A 378 12.47 26.70 12.64
CA SER A 378 12.19 25.96 13.87
C SER A 378 10.70 25.85 14.16
N SER A 379 10.16 24.64 14.09
CA SER A 379 8.78 24.35 14.51
C SER A 379 8.60 24.68 15.99
N PHE A 380 7.51 25.37 16.34
CA PHE A 380 7.24 25.92 17.68
C PHE A 380 8.29 26.93 18.20
N GLY A 381 9.19 27.43 17.33
CA GLY A 381 10.28 28.30 17.76
C GLY A 381 9.83 29.63 18.37
N LYS A 382 8.68 30.18 17.97
CA LYS A 382 8.12 31.40 18.58
C LYS A 382 7.59 31.15 19.99
N VAL A 383 7.00 29.97 20.22
CA VAL A 383 6.53 29.55 21.54
C VAL A 383 7.69 29.45 22.53
N ALA A 384 8.88 29.03 22.08
CA ALA A 384 10.05 28.88 22.93
C ALA A 384 10.64 30.21 23.44
N VAL A 385 10.42 31.31 22.71
CA VAL A 385 10.95 32.64 23.07
C VAL A 385 9.89 33.59 23.64
N ALA A 386 8.64 33.13 23.68
CA ALA A 386 7.50 33.88 24.21
C ALA A 386 7.61 34.11 25.71
N ASP A 387 7.28 35.32 26.17
CA ASP A 387 7.26 35.65 27.59
C ASP A 387 6.04 34.99 28.25
N HIS A 388 6.28 34.11 29.24
CA HIS A 388 5.28 33.20 29.82
C HIS A 388 4.07 33.88 30.49
N SER A 389 4.06 35.21 30.63
CA SER A 389 3.03 35.95 31.38
C SER A 389 1.84 36.48 30.57
N SER A 390 1.86 36.44 29.22
CA SER A 390 0.77 37.07 28.44
C SER A 390 0.42 36.46 27.07
N GLU A 391 1.23 35.54 26.53
CA GLU A 391 1.00 35.02 25.17
C GLU A 391 0.21 33.71 25.18
N THR A 392 -1.04 33.78 24.74
CA THR A 392 -1.87 32.60 24.47
C THR A 392 -1.77 32.23 23.00
N PHE A 393 -1.27 31.03 22.69
CA PHE A 393 -1.22 30.51 21.32
C PHE A 393 -2.52 29.85 20.92
N CYS A 394 -2.97 30.11 19.69
CA CYS A 394 -4.17 29.51 19.13
C CYS A 394 -3.98 27.99 18.95
N PRO A 395 -4.87 27.14 19.50
CA PRO A 395 -4.80 25.68 19.34
C PRO A 395 -4.75 25.20 17.89
N GLU A 396 -5.49 25.85 16.99
CA GLU A 396 -5.49 25.56 15.56
C GLU A 396 -4.11 25.78 14.91
N ASP A 397 -3.39 26.83 15.31
CA ASP A 397 -2.04 27.14 14.82
C ASP A 397 -1.05 26.07 15.27
N MET A 398 -1.12 25.67 16.55
CA MET A 398 -0.31 24.59 17.11
C MET A 398 -0.56 23.25 16.40
N VAL A 399 -1.82 22.89 16.14
CA VAL A 399 -2.15 21.67 15.39
C VAL A 399 -1.57 21.71 13.98
N ARG A 400 -1.69 22.85 13.30
CA ARG A 400 -1.17 22.99 11.94
C ARG A 400 0.37 22.89 11.89
N SER A 401 1.06 23.49 12.85
CA SER A 401 2.51 23.34 13.02
C SER A 401 2.91 21.89 13.33
N LEU A 402 2.19 21.19 14.22
CA LEU A 402 2.44 19.77 14.49
C LEU A 402 2.33 18.91 13.23
N ILE A 403 1.33 19.15 12.37
CA ILE A 403 1.22 18.42 11.10
C ILE A 403 2.44 18.71 10.23
N PHE A 404 2.85 19.97 10.10
CA PHE A 404 4.04 20.31 9.32
C PHE A 404 5.28 19.61 9.87
N MET A 405 5.52 19.69 11.17
CA MET A 405 6.68 19.11 11.85
C MET A 405 6.78 17.60 11.63
N PHE A 406 5.67 16.87 11.84
CA PHE A 406 5.64 15.42 11.65
C PHE A 406 5.78 15.05 10.18
N SER A 407 5.02 15.68 9.28
CA SER A 407 5.10 15.41 7.83
C SER A 407 6.49 15.69 7.28
N ASN A 408 7.11 16.82 7.63
CA ASN A 408 8.44 17.18 7.15
C ASN A 408 9.51 16.24 7.69
N ASN A 409 9.44 15.86 8.98
CA ASN A 409 10.35 14.88 9.56
C ASN A 409 10.25 13.52 8.84
N LEU A 410 9.04 13.04 8.59
CA LEU A 410 8.81 11.79 7.88
C LEU A 410 9.30 11.84 6.44
N SER A 411 9.05 12.94 5.72
CA SER A 411 9.56 13.13 4.36
C SER A 411 11.07 13.15 4.28
N GLN A 412 11.74 13.80 5.23
CA GLN A 412 13.20 13.84 5.29
C GLN A 412 13.78 12.44 5.52
N ILE A 413 13.25 11.68 6.49
CA ILE A 413 13.67 10.30 6.76
C ILE A 413 13.43 9.42 5.53
N ALA A 414 12.25 9.52 4.90
CA ALA A 414 11.91 8.77 3.70
C ALA A 414 12.86 9.09 2.54
N CYS A 415 13.19 10.36 2.32
CA CYS A 415 14.14 10.82 1.31
C CYS A 415 15.52 10.18 1.51
N LEU A 416 16.08 10.27 2.73
CA LEU A 416 17.40 9.71 3.04
C LEU A 416 17.46 8.19 2.82
N ILE A 417 16.40 7.48 3.21
CA ILE A 417 16.32 6.02 3.01
C ILE A 417 16.16 5.68 1.54
N ALA A 418 15.30 6.40 0.82
CA ALA A 418 15.07 6.21 -0.60
C ALA A 418 16.34 6.44 -1.43
N GLU A 419 17.12 7.48 -1.13
CA GLU A 419 18.40 7.75 -1.78
C GLU A 419 19.43 6.65 -1.50
N ARG A 420 19.52 6.21 -0.24
CA ARG A 420 20.41 5.10 0.15
C ARG A 420 20.06 3.81 -0.59
N GLU A 421 18.78 3.49 -0.69
CA GLU A 421 18.28 2.25 -1.29
C GLU A 421 18.08 2.35 -2.81
N ARG A 422 18.25 3.55 -3.39
CA ARG A 422 18.02 3.90 -4.80
C ARG A 422 16.60 3.57 -5.26
N ILE A 423 15.62 4.02 -4.49
CA ILE A 423 14.19 3.81 -4.75
C ILE A 423 13.52 5.14 -5.08
N GLU A 424 12.81 5.20 -6.21
CA GLU A 424 12.09 6.41 -6.64
C GLU A 424 10.63 6.41 -6.20
N ASN A 425 9.99 5.24 -6.17
CA ASN A 425 8.59 5.10 -5.79
C ASN A 425 8.47 5.08 -4.26
N ILE A 426 7.92 6.14 -3.67
CA ILE A 426 7.76 6.27 -2.22
C ILE A 426 6.28 6.40 -1.90
N ILE A 427 5.71 5.37 -1.28
CA ILE A 427 4.29 5.25 -0.96
C ILE A 427 4.10 5.55 0.52
N PHE A 428 3.33 6.58 0.83
CA PHE A 428 2.89 6.89 2.18
C PHE A 428 1.50 6.29 2.41
N SER A 429 1.34 5.60 3.53
CA SER A 429 0.10 4.93 3.91
C SER A 429 -0.16 5.06 5.41
N GLY A 430 -1.30 4.55 5.88
CA GLY A 430 -1.67 4.50 7.29
C GLY A 430 -2.61 5.63 7.75
N GLY A 431 -3.09 5.51 8.99
CA GLY A 431 -4.19 6.33 9.50
C GLY A 431 -3.87 7.81 9.73
N PHE A 432 -2.59 8.19 9.89
CA PHE A 432 -2.20 9.58 10.11
C PHE A 432 -2.52 10.49 8.91
N ILE A 433 -2.34 9.96 7.70
CA ILE A 433 -2.52 10.73 6.46
C ILE A 433 -3.97 10.71 5.96
N ARG A 434 -4.90 10.14 6.75
CA ARG A 434 -6.28 9.86 6.33
C ARG A 434 -7.04 11.13 5.98
N ASN A 435 -7.50 11.22 4.73
CA ASN A 435 -8.36 12.31 4.22
C ASN A 435 -7.89 13.72 4.62
N ASN A 436 -6.58 13.95 4.60
CA ASN A 436 -6.01 15.23 5.00
C ASN A 436 -5.09 15.79 3.91
N ALA A 437 -5.70 16.59 3.04
CA ALA A 437 -5.05 17.39 2.00
C ALA A 437 -3.83 18.17 2.50
N TYR A 438 -3.91 18.74 3.71
CA TYR A 438 -2.80 19.49 4.28
C TYR A 438 -1.62 18.56 4.59
N VAL A 439 -1.86 17.38 5.18
CA VAL A 439 -0.82 16.36 5.41
C VAL A 439 -0.17 15.93 4.10
N TRP A 440 -0.97 15.59 3.08
CA TRP A 440 -0.44 15.19 1.77
C TRP A 440 0.42 16.30 1.15
N SER A 441 -0.04 17.56 1.21
CA SER A 441 0.74 18.69 0.71
C SER A 441 2.10 18.84 1.41
N LYS A 442 2.17 18.64 2.73
CA LYS A 442 3.40 18.80 3.50
C LYS A 442 4.35 17.62 3.34
N ILE A 443 3.82 16.41 3.18
CA ILE A 443 4.65 15.25 2.84
C ILE A 443 5.25 15.44 1.44
N SER A 444 4.42 15.79 0.45
CA SER A 444 4.89 16.03 -0.92
C SER A 444 5.91 17.17 -0.98
N PHE A 445 5.64 18.29 -0.30
CA PHE A 445 6.57 19.41 -0.19
C PHE A 445 7.91 18.99 0.41
N GLY A 446 7.91 18.30 1.56
CA GLY A 446 9.14 17.88 2.20
C GLY A 446 9.95 16.96 1.30
N LEU A 447 9.31 16.01 0.61
CA LEU A 447 10.01 15.06 -0.23
C LEU A 447 10.58 15.72 -1.50
N ASP A 448 9.82 16.61 -2.13
CA ASP A 448 10.30 17.41 -3.27
C ASP A 448 11.48 18.30 -2.86
N PHE A 449 11.36 19.00 -1.73
CA PHE A 449 12.39 19.88 -1.18
C PHE A 449 13.69 19.13 -0.87
N TRP A 450 13.64 18.06 -0.07
CA TRP A 450 14.84 17.34 0.36
C TRP A 450 15.51 16.55 -0.75
N SER A 451 14.76 16.16 -1.79
CA SER A 451 15.31 15.40 -2.92
C SER A 451 15.84 16.27 -4.07
N GLY A 452 15.64 17.60 -4.00
CA GLY A 452 15.91 18.50 -5.11
C GLY A 452 15.01 18.24 -6.32
N SER A 453 13.72 18.04 -6.06
CA SER A 453 12.66 17.72 -7.04
C SER A 453 12.83 16.40 -7.80
N ARG A 454 13.61 15.45 -7.27
CA ARG A 454 13.83 14.13 -7.88
C ARG A 454 12.81 13.09 -7.44
N LEU A 455 12.26 13.22 -6.23
CA LEU A 455 11.35 12.24 -5.64
C LEU A 455 9.95 12.84 -5.48
N GLN A 456 8.94 12.00 -5.69
CA GLN A 456 7.53 12.39 -5.52
C GLN A 456 6.82 11.40 -4.61
N ALA A 457 5.98 11.94 -3.72
CA ALA A 457 5.18 11.12 -2.81
C ALA A 457 3.99 10.51 -3.56
N LEU A 458 3.76 9.21 -3.33
CA LEU A 458 2.56 8.49 -3.72
C LEU A 458 1.70 8.26 -2.47
N PHE A 459 0.41 8.51 -2.59
CA PHE A 459 -0.61 8.20 -1.59
C PHE A 459 -1.61 7.21 -2.18
N MET A 460 -2.48 6.66 -1.34
CA MET A 460 -3.51 5.70 -1.74
C MET A 460 -4.88 6.15 -1.23
N GLU A 461 -5.96 5.89 -1.96
CA GLU A 461 -7.33 6.20 -1.54
C GLU A 461 -7.81 5.38 -0.34
N HIS A 462 -7.30 4.15 -0.19
CA HIS A 462 -7.73 3.22 0.87
C HIS A 462 -6.60 2.93 1.88
N GLU A 463 -5.70 3.88 2.09
CA GLU A 463 -4.51 3.81 2.93
C GLU A 463 -4.77 3.26 4.34
N GLY A 464 -5.94 3.56 4.92
CA GLY A 464 -6.31 3.10 6.26
C GLY A 464 -6.75 1.63 6.34
N PHE A 465 -7.07 1.00 5.21
CA PHE A 465 -7.73 -0.31 5.12
C PHE A 465 -6.87 -1.39 4.47
N LEU A 466 -5.66 -1.06 4.02
CA LEU A 466 -4.79 -2.00 3.29
C LEU A 466 -4.42 -3.23 4.12
N GLY A 467 -4.24 -3.08 5.43
CA GLY A 467 -4.01 -4.21 6.35
C GLY A 467 -5.20 -5.17 6.40
N ALA A 468 -6.42 -4.66 6.59
CA ALA A 468 -7.63 -5.48 6.63
C ALA A 468 -7.93 -6.13 5.27
N LEU A 469 -7.72 -5.40 4.17
CA LEU A 469 -7.84 -5.95 2.81
C LEU A 469 -6.85 -7.08 2.58
N GLY A 470 -5.58 -6.90 2.94
CA GLY A 470 -4.59 -7.96 2.82
C GLY A 470 -4.94 -9.19 3.64
N ALA A 471 -5.43 -9.01 4.87
CA ALA A 471 -5.90 -10.12 5.70
C ALA A 471 -7.07 -10.88 5.06
N TYR A 472 -7.96 -10.18 4.36
CA TYR A 472 -9.05 -10.78 3.58
C TYR A 472 -8.53 -11.56 2.37
N LEU A 473 -7.60 -10.98 1.61
CA LEU A 473 -6.99 -11.61 0.42
C LEU A 473 -6.16 -12.86 0.77
N LEU A 474 -5.50 -12.84 1.94
CA LEU A 474 -4.70 -13.93 2.48
C LEU A 474 -5.53 -14.97 3.24
N HIS A 475 -6.85 -14.84 3.29
CA HIS A 475 -7.70 -15.80 3.97
C HIS A 475 -7.57 -17.19 3.33
N ASP A 476 -7.08 -18.14 4.12
CA ASP A 476 -6.88 -19.52 3.70
C ASP A 476 -7.78 -20.47 4.50
N LYS A 477 -8.28 -21.51 3.83
CA LYS A 477 -9.19 -22.51 4.39
C LYS A 477 -8.53 -23.62 5.17
N HIS A 478 -7.20 -23.67 5.24
CA HIS A 478 -6.45 -24.79 5.83
C HIS A 478 -6.78 -25.09 7.30
N GLU A 479 -7.66 -24.34 7.97
CA GLU A 479 -8.14 -24.67 9.31
C GLU A 479 -9.67 -24.95 9.41
N GLU A 480 -10.42 -25.12 8.30
CA GLU A 480 -11.85 -25.51 8.32
C GLU A 480 -12.09 -27.03 8.48
N GLU A 481 -11.05 -27.86 8.57
CA GLU A 481 -11.17 -29.28 8.94
C GLU A 481 -11.24 -29.43 10.47
N GLY A 482 -12.37 -29.03 11.04
CA GLY A 482 -12.68 -29.18 12.45
C GLY A 482 -14.09 -28.68 12.74
N GLU A 483 -15.03 -29.63 12.74
CA GLU A 483 -16.39 -29.55 13.32
C GLU A 483 -17.51 -28.91 12.45
N GLY A 484 -18.12 -29.77 11.64
CA GLY A 484 -19.53 -30.15 11.80
C GLY A 484 -20.61 -29.07 11.67
N LEU A 485 -21.04 -28.78 10.44
CA LEU A 485 -22.44 -28.43 10.19
C LEU A 485 -23.28 -29.72 10.26
N SER A 486 -23.77 -30.08 11.45
CA SER A 486 -24.91 -31.00 11.53
C SER A 486 -26.15 -30.25 11.05
N ALA A 487 -26.71 -30.71 9.94
CA ALA A 487 -28.02 -30.32 9.47
C ALA A 487 -29.04 -30.44 10.61
N ALA A 488 -29.79 -29.37 10.86
CA ALA A 488 -30.98 -29.44 11.69
C ALA A 488 -32.03 -30.27 10.94
N SER A 489 -32.07 -31.56 11.26
CA SER A 489 -33.20 -32.45 10.98
C SER A 489 -33.47 -33.26 12.24
N GLU A 490 -34.31 -32.74 13.12
CA GLU A 490 -35.08 -33.57 14.04
C GLU A 490 -36.53 -33.09 14.01
N GLU A 491 -37.32 -33.85 13.24
CA GLU A 491 -38.75 -33.95 13.42
C GLU A 491 -39.04 -34.38 14.87
N ALA A 492 -39.92 -33.65 15.54
CA ALA A 492 -40.43 -34.03 16.86
C ALA A 492 -41.21 -35.35 16.76
N PRO A 493 -40.93 -36.36 17.62
CA PRO A 493 -41.83 -37.49 17.73
C PRO A 493 -43.06 -37.08 18.55
N ALA A 494 -44.22 -37.29 17.95
CA ALA A 494 -45.52 -37.19 18.59
C ALA A 494 -45.58 -38.12 19.82
N SER A 495 -45.98 -37.58 20.96
CA SER A 495 -46.36 -38.35 22.14
C SER A 495 -47.60 -39.19 21.86
N PRO A 496 -47.61 -40.52 22.10
CA PRO A 496 -48.85 -41.25 22.26
C PRO A 496 -49.35 -41.07 23.69
N GLY A 497 -50.63 -40.72 23.82
CA GLY A 497 -51.27 -40.52 25.11
C GLY A 497 -51.47 -41.81 25.91
N SER A 498 -51.49 -41.63 27.23
CA SER A 498 -52.40 -42.25 28.19
C SER A 498 -52.26 -41.54 29.53
#